data_AF-A0A7S0VRW3-F1
#
_entry.id   AF-A0A7S0VRW3-F1
#
_cell.length_a   1.000
_cell.length_b   1.000
_cell.length_c   1.000
_cell.angle_alpha   90.00
_cell.angle_beta   90.00
_cell.angle_gamma   90.00
#
_symmetry.space_group_name_H-M   'P 1'
#
loop_
_entity.id
_entity.type
_entity.pdbx_description
1 polymer ?
#
loop_
_entity_poly.entity_id
_entity_poly.type
_entity_poly.pdbx_seq_one_letter_code
_entity_poly.pdbx_strand_id
1 'polypeptide(L)'
;AEAVSQCEGCPIRSSTKTHLAQTSVDSCVCQEGSYRAGQENGEVLCFTCPVGARCNDQSCALATNLTCRDSEAAIVGQWSRDHATDEYVLSSCPAGYSKVTTLEGSTTFSHDAQRCVRCDTRFEYILNPDTDSCQACPEGLLCDGTAAYTVRVVHSTWVADG
;
A
#
# COMPACT_ATOMS: atom_id res chain seq x y z
N ALA A 1 37.90 -15.18 -30.30
CA ALA A 1 36.55 -15.44 -29.78
C ALA A 1 36.51 -14.92 -28.36
N GLU A 2 36.00 -13.71 -28.19
CA GLU A 2 35.90 -13.05 -26.89
C GLU A 2 34.87 -13.76 -26.00
N ALA A 3 35.20 -13.85 -24.72
CA ALA A 3 34.49 -14.62 -23.71
C ALA A 3 33.13 -13.99 -23.38
N VAL A 4 32.07 -14.39 -24.08
CA VAL A 4 30.69 -14.19 -23.62
C VAL A 4 30.31 -15.41 -22.80
N SER A 5 30.83 -15.56 -21.59
CA SER A 5 30.68 -16.84 -20.87
C SER A 5 30.44 -16.76 -19.37
N GLN A 6 29.95 -15.63 -18.83
CA GLN A 6 29.47 -15.56 -17.44
C GLN A 6 28.75 -14.24 -17.14
N CYS A 7 27.69 -13.91 -17.90
CA CYS A 7 26.78 -12.87 -17.42
C CYS A 7 25.91 -13.49 -16.32
N GLU A 8 26.03 -12.98 -15.10
CA GLU A 8 25.09 -13.30 -14.03
C GLU A 8 23.75 -12.62 -14.33
N GLY A 9 22.65 -13.33 -14.06
CA GLY A 9 21.31 -12.78 -14.21
C GLY A 9 21.07 -11.70 -13.16
N CYS A 10 20.13 -10.79 -13.44
CA CYS A 10 19.67 -9.88 -12.42
C CYS A 10 19.00 -10.66 -11.26
N PRO A 11 19.07 -10.13 -10.03
CA PRO A 11 18.43 -10.70 -8.84
C PRO A 11 16.93 -10.96 -9.01
N ILE A 12 16.35 -11.76 -8.11
CA ILE A 12 14.92 -12.11 -8.15
C ILE A 12 14.06 -10.86 -8.30
N ARG A 13 13.14 -10.90 -9.27
CA ARG A 13 12.21 -9.79 -9.61
C ARG A 13 12.90 -8.52 -10.08
N SER A 14 14.08 -8.62 -10.68
CA SER A 14 14.73 -7.51 -11.34
C SER A 14 15.22 -7.87 -12.75
N SER A 15 15.43 -6.86 -13.57
CA SER A 15 15.93 -7.02 -14.94
C SER A 15 16.66 -5.75 -15.38
N THR A 16 17.44 -5.83 -16.46
CA THR A 16 18.04 -4.64 -17.07
C THR A 16 17.08 -3.87 -17.99
N LYS A 17 15.75 -4.13 -17.94
CA LYS A 17 14.75 -3.57 -18.88
C LYS A 17 15.21 -3.65 -20.34
N THR A 18 15.74 -4.80 -20.74
CA THR A 18 16.26 -5.12 -22.08
C THR A 18 17.48 -4.32 -22.54
N HIS A 19 18.08 -3.50 -21.68
CA HIS A 19 19.36 -2.86 -21.99
C HIS A 19 20.48 -3.91 -22.05
N LEU A 20 21.21 -3.90 -23.17
CA LEU A 20 22.33 -4.80 -23.45
C LEU A 20 23.64 -4.26 -22.88
N ALA A 21 24.63 -5.14 -22.72
CA ALA A 21 25.99 -4.83 -22.29
C ALA A 21 26.12 -4.09 -20.94
N GLN A 22 25.15 -4.30 -20.04
CA GLN A 22 25.25 -3.79 -18.67
C GLN A 22 26.36 -4.56 -17.92
N THR A 23 27.19 -3.82 -17.19
CA THR A 23 28.37 -4.35 -16.48
C THR A 23 28.28 -4.17 -14.96
N SER A 24 27.22 -3.53 -14.46
CA SER A 24 26.98 -3.30 -13.03
C SER A 24 25.61 -3.82 -12.60
N VAL A 25 25.53 -4.37 -11.38
CA VAL A 25 24.31 -4.79 -10.71
C VAL A 25 23.33 -3.64 -10.47
N ASP A 26 23.81 -2.39 -10.38
CA ASP A 26 22.95 -1.19 -10.30
C ASP A 26 22.06 -1.00 -11.53
N SER A 27 22.39 -1.68 -12.63
CA SER A 27 21.57 -1.68 -13.86
C SER A 27 20.34 -2.57 -13.73
N CYS A 28 20.28 -3.42 -12.70
CA CYS A 28 19.12 -4.25 -12.39
C CYS A 28 18.06 -3.39 -11.69
N VAL A 29 16.93 -3.23 -12.35
CA VAL A 29 15.77 -2.52 -11.82
C VAL A 29 14.65 -3.51 -11.53
N CYS A 30 13.93 -3.27 -10.44
CA CYS A 30 12.81 -4.12 -10.07
C CYS A 30 11.75 -4.17 -11.19
N GLN A 31 11.14 -5.34 -11.33
CA GLN A 31 10.05 -5.60 -12.26
C GLN A 31 8.81 -4.76 -11.91
N GLU A 32 7.86 -4.69 -12.86
CA GLU A 32 6.57 -4.07 -12.61
C GLU A 32 5.86 -4.74 -11.41
N GLY A 33 5.13 -3.92 -10.63
CA GLY A 33 4.51 -4.39 -9.39
C GLY A 33 5.48 -4.72 -8.25
N SER A 34 6.76 -4.33 -8.35
CA SER A 34 7.76 -4.43 -7.28
C SER A 34 8.47 -3.10 -7.05
N TYR A 35 9.09 -2.92 -5.88
CA TYR A 35 9.90 -1.75 -5.57
C TYR A 35 11.25 -2.15 -4.97
N ARG A 36 12.24 -1.24 -5.05
CA ARG A 36 13.59 -1.47 -4.52
C ARG A 36 13.60 -1.31 -3.01
N ALA A 37 14.05 -2.34 -2.32
CA ALA A 37 14.16 -2.42 -0.87
C ALA A 37 15.62 -2.48 -0.39
N GLY A 38 16.53 -1.85 -1.14
CA GLY A 38 17.95 -1.77 -0.78
C GLY A 38 18.82 -2.77 -1.52
N GLN A 39 19.92 -3.15 -0.87
CA GLN A 39 20.94 -4.04 -1.44
C GLN A 39 21.54 -4.89 -0.32
N GLU A 40 21.58 -6.20 -0.50
CA GLU A 40 22.19 -7.14 0.46
C GLU A 40 23.35 -7.87 -0.23
N ASN A 41 24.54 -7.88 0.39
CA ASN A 41 25.74 -8.53 -0.17
C ASN A 41 26.13 -8.11 -1.60
N GLY A 42 25.75 -6.88 -2.01
CA GLY A 42 25.98 -6.41 -3.39
C GLY A 42 24.82 -6.69 -4.35
N GLU A 43 23.75 -7.32 -3.88
CA GLU A 43 22.61 -7.75 -4.69
C GLU A 43 21.39 -6.84 -4.48
N VAL A 44 20.79 -6.33 -5.56
CA VAL A 44 19.58 -5.48 -5.48
C VAL A 44 18.40 -6.29 -4.95
N LEU A 45 17.78 -5.81 -3.86
CA LEU A 45 16.62 -6.44 -3.25
C LEU A 45 15.32 -5.78 -3.74
N CYS A 46 14.38 -6.60 -4.22
CA CYS A 46 13.09 -6.14 -4.72
C CYS A 46 11.93 -6.79 -3.95
N PHE A 47 11.03 -5.98 -3.40
CA PHE A 47 9.84 -6.45 -2.69
C PHE A 47 8.57 -6.29 -3.50
N THR A 48 7.57 -7.15 -3.22
CA THR A 48 6.24 -7.06 -3.83
C THR A 48 5.63 -5.70 -3.48
N CYS A 49 4.97 -5.04 -4.41
CA CYS A 49 4.19 -3.87 -4.07
C CYS A 49 2.97 -4.26 -3.23
N PRO A 50 2.75 -3.64 -2.06
CA PRO A 50 1.51 -3.81 -1.30
C PRO A 50 0.28 -3.43 -2.13
N VAL A 51 -0.85 -4.07 -1.85
CA VAL A 51 -2.10 -3.85 -2.60
C VAL A 51 -2.48 -2.37 -2.66
N GLY A 52 -2.32 -1.62 -1.57
CA GLY A 52 -2.68 -0.21 -1.50
C GLY A 52 -1.76 0.75 -2.25
N ALA A 53 -0.58 0.28 -2.68
CA ALA A 53 0.38 1.07 -3.44
C ALA A 53 0.51 0.63 -4.90
N ARG A 54 -0.30 -0.35 -5.33
CA ARG A 54 -0.36 -0.81 -6.71
C ARG A 54 -1.28 0.10 -7.52
N CYS A 55 -0.77 0.58 -8.65
CA CYS A 55 -1.47 1.47 -9.55
C CYS A 55 -2.36 0.70 -10.53
N ASN A 56 -3.19 1.43 -11.30
CA ASN A 56 -4.10 0.82 -12.27
C ASN A 56 -3.36 0.12 -13.41
N ASP A 57 -2.20 0.66 -13.79
CA ASP A 57 -1.28 0.07 -14.76
C ASP A 57 -0.44 -1.09 -14.18
N GLN A 58 -0.74 -1.54 -12.95
CA GLN A 58 -0.01 -2.56 -12.19
C GLN A 58 1.42 -2.17 -11.78
N SER A 59 1.83 -0.92 -12.04
CA SER A 59 3.09 -0.39 -11.52
C SER A 59 3.01 -0.20 -10.00
N CYS A 60 4.19 -0.10 -9.36
CA CYS A 60 4.28 0.17 -7.94
C CYS A 60 4.57 1.65 -7.69
N ALA A 61 3.68 2.37 -7.02
CA ALA A 61 3.91 3.77 -6.66
C ALA A 61 5.10 3.96 -5.69
N LEU A 62 5.46 2.90 -4.94
CA LEU A 62 6.63 2.91 -4.04
C LEU A 62 7.96 2.86 -4.78
N ALA A 63 7.96 2.49 -6.06
CA ALA A 63 9.14 2.56 -6.92
C ALA A 63 9.41 3.97 -7.45
N THR A 64 8.51 4.93 -7.19
CA THR A 64 8.62 6.32 -7.61
C THR A 64 8.61 7.25 -6.38
N ASN A 65 7.68 8.20 -6.30
CA ASN A 65 7.52 9.15 -5.20
C ASN A 65 6.12 9.04 -4.57
N LEU A 66 5.64 7.81 -4.35
CA LEU A 66 4.31 7.50 -3.82
C LEU A 66 3.16 7.99 -4.72
N THR A 67 3.43 8.11 -6.02
CA THR A 67 2.48 8.58 -7.03
C THR A 67 2.34 7.57 -8.15
N CYS A 68 1.11 7.31 -8.55
CA CYS A 68 0.82 6.48 -9.70
C CYS A 68 1.09 7.22 -11.00
N ARG A 69 1.84 6.60 -11.91
CA ARG A 69 2.28 7.24 -13.15
C ARG A 69 1.12 7.49 -14.13
N ASP A 70 0.12 6.63 -14.11
CA ASP A 70 -1.05 6.70 -14.99
C ASP A 70 -2.00 7.87 -14.67
N SER A 71 -2.03 8.29 -13.40
CA SER A 71 -3.01 9.26 -12.90
C SER A 71 -2.38 10.50 -12.27
N GLU A 72 -1.06 10.48 -12.02
CA GLU A 72 -0.32 11.44 -11.18
C GLU A 72 -0.90 11.59 -9.77
N ALA A 73 -1.81 10.68 -9.38
CA ALA A 73 -2.44 10.68 -8.07
C ALA A 73 -1.49 10.07 -7.03
N ALA A 74 -1.41 10.71 -5.87
CA ALA A 74 -0.79 10.10 -4.70
C ALA A 74 -1.60 8.88 -4.26
N ILE A 75 -0.91 7.82 -3.83
CA ILE A 75 -1.57 6.66 -3.23
C ILE A 75 -2.21 7.05 -1.89
N VAL A 76 -3.29 6.36 -1.52
CA VAL A 76 -4.03 6.66 -0.30
C VAL A 76 -3.27 6.18 0.93
N GLY A 77 -3.28 7.00 1.98
CA GLY A 77 -2.63 6.72 3.26
C GLY A 77 -1.32 7.47 3.46
N GLN A 78 -0.72 7.28 4.63
CA GLN A 78 0.62 7.77 4.92
C GLN A 78 1.58 6.58 4.90
N TRP A 79 2.53 6.62 3.98
CA TRP A 79 3.51 5.57 3.77
C TRP A 79 4.89 6.08 4.17
N SER A 80 5.62 5.26 4.92
CA SER A 80 7.00 5.54 5.33
C SER A 80 7.86 4.33 5.07
N ARG A 81 9.14 4.55 4.73
CA ARG A 81 10.10 3.47 4.57
C ARG A 81 10.76 3.20 5.91
N ASP A 82 10.69 1.96 6.38
CA ASP A 82 11.42 1.51 7.55
C ASP A 82 12.92 1.47 7.23
N HIS A 83 13.74 2.10 8.07
CA HIS A 83 15.18 2.21 7.82
C HIS A 83 15.98 0.96 8.19
N ALA A 84 15.39 0.01 8.92
CA ALA A 84 16.04 -1.23 9.30
C ALA A 84 15.77 -2.35 8.28
N THR A 85 14.55 -2.40 7.71
CA THR A 85 14.15 -3.43 6.73
C THR A 85 14.05 -2.93 5.30
N ASP A 86 14.14 -1.61 5.08
CA ASP A 86 13.90 -0.95 3.78
C ASP A 86 12.50 -1.20 3.19
N GLU A 87 11.59 -1.79 3.96
CA GLU A 87 10.19 -2.01 3.59
C GLU A 87 9.36 -0.73 3.76
N TYR A 88 8.34 -0.56 2.92
CA TYR A 88 7.32 0.45 3.17
C TYR A 88 6.25 -0.05 4.13
N VAL A 89 5.93 0.81 5.09
CA VAL A 89 4.89 0.60 6.09
C VAL A 89 3.83 1.68 5.95
N LEU A 90 2.57 1.26 5.86
CA LEU A 90 1.39 2.10 5.93
C LEU A 90 1.15 2.49 7.40
N SER A 91 1.52 3.72 7.76
CA SER A 91 1.40 4.20 9.14
C SER A 91 -0.03 4.58 9.47
N SER A 92 -0.71 5.30 8.58
CA SER A 92 -2.09 5.75 8.81
C SER A 92 -2.96 5.86 7.55
N CYS A 93 -4.27 5.85 7.75
CA CYS A 93 -5.29 6.07 6.74
C CYS A 93 -6.09 7.35 7.01
N PRO A 94 -6.55 8.05 5.96
CA PRO A 94 -7.38 9.24 6.13
C PRO A 94 -8.77 8.89 6.69
N ALA A 95 -9.48 9.92 7.20
CA ALA A 95 -10.86 9.76 7.65
C ALA A 95 -11.74 9.16 6.54
N GLY A 96 -12.61 8.22 6.94
CA GLY A 96 -13.45 7.47 6.01
C GLY A 96 -12.79 6.25 5.38
N TYR A 97 -11.59 5.88 5.82
CA TYR A 97 -10.89 4.67 5.39
C TYR A 97 -10.48 3.83 6.59
N SER A 98 -10.59 2.51 6.48
CA SER A 98 -10.02 1.55 7.42
C SER A 98 -8.65 1.09 6.95
N LYS A 99 -7.67 1.05 7.87
CA LYS A 99 -6.33 0.52 7.62
C LYS A 99 -6.33 -1.01 7.68
N VAL A 100 -5.94 -1.64 6.57
CA VAL A 100 -5.76 -3.09 6.48
C VAL A 100 -4.28 -3.40 6.36
N THR A 101 -3.75 -4.22 7.26
CA THR A 101 -2.33 -4.67 7.26
C THR A 101 -2.18 -6.19 7.31
N THR A 102 -3.29 -6.93 7.22
CA THR A 102 -3.31 -8.39 7.25
C THR A 102 -4.06 -8.95 6.04
N LEU A 103 -3.75 -10.19 5.68
CA LEU A 103 -4.54 -10.93 4.70
C LEU A 103 -5.90 -11.31 5.29
N GLU A 104 -6.88 -11.53 4.43
CA GLU A 104 -8.20 -12.00 4.86
C GLU A 104 -8.07 -13.32 5.64
N GLY A 105 -8.69 -13.37 6.83
CA GLY A 105 -8.59 -14.51 7.74
C GLY A 105 -7.28 -14.61 8.53
N SER A 106 -6.37 -13.63 8.42
CA SER A 106 -5.12 -13.58 9.18
C SER A 106 -5.13 -12.45 10.21
N THR A 107 -4.54 -12.72 11.38
CA THR A 107 -4.22 -11.70 12.40
C THR A 107 -2.76 -11.27 12.35
N THR A 108 -1.93 -11.93 11.53
CA THR A 108 -0.51 -11.60 11.38
C THR A 108 -0.33 -10.53 10.33
N PHE A 109 0.54 -9.56 10.62
CA PHE A 109 0.98 -8.54 9.68
C PHE A 109 1.45 -9.17 8.36
N SER A 110 1.00 -8.61 7.25
CA SER A 110 1.42 -8.95 5.91
C SER A 110 1.76 -7.68 5.17
N HIS A 111 3.03 -7.53 4.84
CA HIS A 111 3.54 -6.41 4.06
C HIS A 111 2.73 -6.20 2.76
N ASP A 112 2.42 -7.30 2.07
CA ASP A 112 1.75 -7.28 0.76
C ASP A 112 0.25 -6.90 0.88
N ALA A 113 -0.35 -7.07 2.05
CA ALA A 113 -1.77 -6.79 2.27
C ALA A 113 -2.09 -5.30 2.52
N GLN A 114 -1.07 -4.51 2.85
CA GLN A 114 -1.23 -3.14 3.34
C GLN A 114 -2.04 -2.26 2.37
N ARG A 115 -3.11 -1.63 2.86
CA ARG A 115 -3.97 -0.69 2.10
C ARG A 115 -4.91 0.09 3.00
N CYS A 116 -5.38 1.24 2.51
CA CYS A 116 -6.55 1.92 3.06
C CYS A 116 -7.79 1.53 2.27
N VAL A 117 -8.83 1.02 2.95
CA VAL A 117 -10.12 0.65 2.33
C VAL A 117 -11.16 1.69 2.70
N ARG A 118 -11.79 2.32 1.71
CA ARG A 118 -12.84 3.32 1.96
C ARG A 118 -14.08 2.66 2.52
N CYS A 119 -14.66 3.24 3.58
CA CYS A 119 -15.97 2.82 4.08
C CYS A 119 -17.10 3.23 3.10
N ASP A 120 -18.18 2.45 3.02
CA ASP A 120 -19.35 2.80 2.22
C ASP A 120 -20.02 4.04 2.81
N THR A 121 -19.93 5.14 2.08
CA THR A 121 -20.46 6.44 2.50
C THR A 121 -21.97 6.51 2.67
N ARG A 122 -22.71 5.44 2.32
CA ARG A 122 -24.17 5.39 2.48
C ARG A 122 -24.60 4.63 3.74
N PHE A 123 -23.78 3.69 4.20
CA PHE A 123 -24.21 2.70 5.19
C PHE A 123 -23.16 2.37 6.25
N GLU A 124 -21.98 3.00 6.21
CA GLU A 124 -20.91 2.73 7.15
C GLU A 124 -20.36 4.01 7.78
N TYR A 125 -19.63 3.83 8.89
CA TYR A 125 -18.87 4.85 9.59
C TYR A 125 -17.57 4.26 10.14
N ILE A 126 -16.63 5.12 10.49
CA ILE A 126 -15.41 4.73 11.20
C ILE A 126 -14.99 5.82 12.17
N LEU A 127 -14.65 5.45 13.40
CA LEU A 127 -14.20 6.38 14.42
C LEU A 127 -12.68 6.59 14.31
N ASN A 128 -11.91 5.50 14.33
CA ASN A 128 -10.45 5.55 14.23
C ASN A 128 -9.95 4.78 12.99
N PRO A 129 -9.59 5.48 11.89
CA PRO A 129 -9.08 4.87 10.65
C PRO A 129 -7.95 3.85 10.81
N ASP A 130 -7.10 4.04 11.83
CA ASP A 130 -5.86 3.29 11.98
C ASP A 130 -6.01 2.01 12.82
N THR A 131 -7.11 1.87 13.55
CA THR A 131 -7.34 0.75 14.47
C THR A 131 -8.67 0.04 14.23
N ASP A 132 -9.68 0.75 13.74
CA ASP A 132 -11.03 0.24 13.60
C ASP A 132 -11.25 -0.27 12.16
N SER A 133 -12.16 -1.24 12.03
CA SER A 133 -12.75 -1.58 10.74
C SER A 133 -14.00 -0.72 10.49
N CYS A 134 -14.36 -0.51 9.22
CA CYS A 134 -15.61 0.14 8.89
C CYS A 134 -16.78 -0.60 9.55
N GLN A 135 -17.65 0.14 10.23
CA GLN A 135 -18.79 -0.39 10.97
C GLN A 135 -20.09 0.02 10.27
N ALA A 136 -21.12 -0.82 10.38
CA ALA A 136 -22.45 -0.49 9.89
C ALA A 136 -23.00 0.75 10.61
N CYS A 137 -23.57 1.68 9.85
CA CYS A 137 -24.16 2.90 10.36
C CYS A 137 -25.35 2.54 11.28
N PRO A 138 -25.34 3.00 12.55
CA PRO A 138 -26.42 2.71 13.49
C PRO A 138 -27.79 3.19 12.99
N GLU A 139 -28.84 2.43 13.27
CA GLU A 139 -30.19 2.78 12.87
C GLU A 139 -30.61 4.13 13.44
N GLY A 140 -31.08 5.06 12.61
CA GLY A 140 -31.47 6.40 13.07
C GLY A 140 -30.36 7.44 12.96
N LEU A 141 -29.21 7.06 12.42
CA LEU A 141 -28.16 7.94 11.91
C LEU A 141 -28.12 7.93 10.38
N LEU A 142 -27.55 9.00 9.84
CA LEU A 142 -27.02 9.06 8.48
C LEU A 142 -25.52 9.29 8.61
N CYS A 143 -24.74 8.31 8.18
CA CYS A 143 -23.28 8.34 8.19
C CYS A 143 -22.77 8.63 6.79
N ASP A 144 -21.54 9.16 6.70
CA ASP A 144 -20.89 9.48 5.43
C ASP A 144 -19.59 8.68 5.20
N GLY A 145 -19.42 7.57 5.94
CA GLY A 145 -18.20 6.77 5.96
C GLY A 145 -17.17 7.25 6.98
N THR A 146 -17.25 8.49 7.48
CA THR A 146 -16.34 9.03 8.50
C THR A 146 -16.92 8.91 9.91
N ALA A 147 -16.30 9.56 10.91
CA ALA A 147 -16.85 9.68 12.26
C ALA A 147 -18.03 10.67 12.34
N ALA A 148 -18.27 11.45 11.27
CA ALA A 148 -19.37 12.38 11.20
C ALA A 148 -20.71 11.67 10.96
N TYR A 149 -21.77 12.21 11.56
CA TYR A 149 -23.12 11.71 11.37
C TYR A 149 -24.15 12.82 11.51
N THR A 150 -25.34 12.57 10.98
CA THR A 150 -26.53 13.37 11.26
C THR A 150 -27.64 12.48 11.80
N VAL A 151 -28.48 13.02 12.68
CA VAL A 151 -29.57 12.24 13.29
C VAL A 151 -30.75 12.20 12.32
N ARG A 152 -31.19 10.98 11.96
CA ARG A 152 -32.37 10.76 11.11
C ARG A 152 -33.68 10.93 11.90
N VAL A 153 -33.67 10.57 13.19
CA VAL A 153 -34.85 10.68 14.07
C VAL A 153 -34.70 11.91 14.98
N VAL A 154 -35.46 12.96 14.70
CA VAL A 154 -35.44 14.21 15.49
C VAL A 154 -35.82 13.90 16.95
N HIS A 155 -35.05 14.41 17.92
CA HIS A 155 -35.20 14.23 19.39
C HIS A 155 -34.62 12.95 20.02
N SER A 156 -33.81 12.16 19.31
CA SER A 156 -33.00 11.09 19.91
C SER A 156 -31.56 11.57 20.20
N THR A 157 -30.97 11.14 21.32
CA THR A 157 -29.56 11.42 21.66
C THR A 157 -28.75 10.15 21.54
N TRP A 158 -27.69 10.18 20.74
CA TRP A 158 -26.75 9.07 20.61
C TRP A 158 -25.65 9.20 21.64
N VAL A 159 -25.31 8.08 22.27
CA VAL A 159 -24.16 7.96 23.17
C VAL A 159 -23.29 6.85 22.60
N ALA A 160 -22.03 7.16 22.29
CA ALA A 160 -21.07 6.13 21.93
C ALA A 160 -20.85 5.24 23.15
N ASP A 161 -21.06 3.93 23.00
CA ASP A 161 -20.72 2.98 24.05
C ASP A 161 -19.20 2.79 24.06
N GLY A 162 -18.61 2.92 25.25
CA GLY A 162 -17.16 3.02 25.47
C GLY A 162 -16.46 1.68 25.63
#